data_AF-A0A7S3LB54-F1
#
_entry.id   AF-A0A7S3LB54-F1
#
_cell.length_a   1.000
_cell.length_b   1.000
_cell.length_c   1.000
_cell.angle_alpha   90.00
_cell.angle_beta   90.00
_cell.angle_gamma   90.00
#
_symmetry.space_group_name_H-M   'P 1'
#
loop_
_entity.id
_entity.type
_entity.pdbx_description
1 polymer ?
#
loop_
_entity_poly.entity_id
_entity_poly.type
_entity_poly.pdbx_seq_one_letter_code
_entity_poly.pdbx_strand_id
1 'polypeptide(L)'
;MAETEVNETVSLVEEDSSKNETQDLEETKPHPGDDEEEPNIGERQPLTELEPSKNRENEAESEKYVLEKKMEAFEIEQKDGEGSSSILQQIMSEDMDDLDEEAQGLLADSPPPKSVGKTFCFCCEPAEKLGSCTVFLPSVFRARGWGIMGPHWFGPPCVMGVILSASSFFIRHGWNKVGPITGTICMLWTIMILYLLVNSAYRDPGIVKQGQETPTKHHRWCELCKNYQPPKGAHCPDCNVCIAGFDHHCVWMGCCIGKSNFRQFSLFNISWLLYLGYCVVWVSVLGPIIFRHKKH
;
A
#
# COMPACT_ATOMS: atom_id res chain seq x y z
N MET A 1 -42.78 42.14 11.69
CA MET A 1 -44.00 41.90 12.48
C MET A 1 -44.16 40.39 12.51
N ALA A 2 -43.58 39.77 13.55
CA ALA A 2 -44.30 39.08 14.65
C ALA A 2 -44.71 37.65 14.20
N GLU A 3 -43.97 36.60 14.56
CA GLU A 3 -43.91 35.91 15.87
C GLU A 3 -45.23 35.27 16.33
N THR A 4 -45.15 33.94 16.51
CA THR A 4 -45.69 33.08 17.59
C THR A 4 -47.19 32.78 17.74
N GLU A 5 -47.49 31.47 17.75
CA GLU A 5 -48.17 30.68 18.82
C GLU A 5 -47.99 29.18 18.44
N VAL A 6 -47.33 28.24 19.13
CA VAL A 6 -47.17 27.81 20.55
C VAL A 6 -48.16 26.71 20.99
N ASN A 7 -47.57 25.51 21.21
CA ASN A 7 -47.79 24.43 22.21
C ASN A 7 -49.16 23.85 22.57
N GLU A 8 -49.22 22.51 22.67
CA GLU A 8 -49.21 21.66 23.91
C GLU A 8 -49.45 20.20 23.47
N THR A 9 -48.87 19.10 24.00
CA THR A 9 -48.54 18.58 25.35
C THR A 9 -47.40 17.52 25.22
N VAL A 10 -46.27 17.47 25.93
CA VAL A 10 -45.93 17.31 27.38
C VAL A 10 -46.01 15.85 27.94
N SER A 11 -44.80 15.32 28.26
CA SER A 11 -44.39 14.35 29.33
C SER A 11 -45.01 12.94 29.38
N LEU A 12 -44.30 11.85 29.71
CA LEU A 12 -43.54 11.51 30.94
C LEU A 12 -42.47 10.44 30.59
N VAL A 13 -41.18 10.59 30.91
CA VAL A 13 -40.44 10.30 32.17
C VAL A 13 -40.37 8.80 32.54
N GLU A 14 -39.09 8.41 32.65
CA GLU A 14 -38.42 7.24 33.24
C GLU A 14 -39.14 6.49 34.37
N GLU A 15 -38.94 5.17 34.40
CA GLU A 15 -38.71 4.46 35.66
C GLU A 15 -37.81 3.23 35.49
N ASP A 16 -36.98 3.09 36.51
CA ASP A 16 -35.83 2.23 36.78
C ASP A 16 -36.26 0.80 37.16
N SER A 17 -35.33 -0.16 37.14
CA SER A 17 -35.25 -1.29 38.12
C SER A 17 -34.45 -2.48 37.60
N SER A 18 -33.24 -2.58 38.12
CA SER A 18 -32.48 -3.79 38.40
C SER A 18 -33.30 -4.94 39.03
N LYS A 19 -32.94 -6.19 38.68
CA LYS A 19 -32.97 -7.45 39.48
C LYS A 19 -31.96 -8.39 38.79
N ASN A 20 -30.74 -8.61 39.24
CA ASN A 20 -30.25 -9.38 40.39
C ASN A 20 -30.94 -10.74 40.62
N GLU A 21 -30.26 -11.83 40.24
CA GLU A 21 -30.44 -13.17 40.81
C GLU A 21 -29.07 -13.88 40.82
N THR A 22 -28.45 -13.85 42.00
CA THR A 22 -27.41 -14.77 42.48
C THR A 22 -28.07 -15.84 43.33
N GLN A 23 -27.49 -17.06 43.32
CA GLN A 23 -27.54 -18.18 44.29
C GLN A 23 -27.67 -19.51 43.53
N ASP A 24 -27.01 -20.62 43.85
CA ASP A 24 -26.17 -20.99 44.99
C ASP A 24 -25.26 -22.17 44.63
N LEU A 25 -24.23 -22.34 45.44
CA LEU A 25 -23.25 -23.42 45.47
C LEU A 25 -23.91 -24.78 45.77
N GLU A 26 -23.43 -25.85 45.13
CA GLU A 26 -23.48 -27.18 45.76
C GLU A 26 -22.13 -27.91 45.64
N GLU A 27 -21.71 -28.36 46.81
CA GLU A 27 -20.48 -29.03 47.20
C GLU A 27 -20.48 -30.50 46.74
N THR A 28 -19.39 -30.98 46.13
CA THR A 28 -19.04 -32.41 46.22
C THR A 28 -17.54 -32.59 46.46
N LYS A 29 -17.21 -33.09 47.66
CA LYS A 29 -15.88 -33.51 48.14
C LYS A 29 -15.42 -34.85 47.53
N PRO A 30 -14.11 -35.18 47.61
CA PRO A 30 -13.44 -36.22 46.83
C PRO A 30 -13.24 -37.54 47.59
N HIS A 31 -13.01 -38.65 46.85
CA HIS A 31 -12.31 -39.84 47.36
C HIS A 31 -11.73 -40.72 46.20
N PRO A 32 -10.85 -41.70 46.47
CA PRO A 32 -9.42 -41.65 46.15
C PRO A 32 -8.96 -42.76 45.17
N GLY A 33 -7.70 -42.64 44.72
CA GLY A 33 -6.87 -43.76 44.27
C GLY A 33 -7.19 -44.29 42.88
N ASP A 34 -6.29 -44.06 41.94
CA ASP A 34 -5.33 -45.11 41.54
C ASP A 34 -4.38 -44.49 40.51
N ASP A 35 -3.12 -44.45 40.92
CA ASP A 35 -1.87 -44.57 40.16
C ASP A 35 -1.95 -44.40 38.63
N GLU A 36 -1.21 -43.42 38.08
CA GLU A 36 -0.15 -43.67 37.09
C GLU A 36 0.52 -42.36 36.61
N GLU A 37 1.82 -42.26 36.94
CA GLU A 37 2.93 -41.56 36.28
C GLU A 37 2.80 -40.07 35.84
N GLU A 38 3.47 -39.20 36.62
CA GLU A 38 3.85 -37.84 36.22
C GLU A 38 4.85 -37.83 35.04
N PRO A 39 4.63 -37.05 33.96
CA PRO A 39 5.70 -36.68 33.08
C PRO A 39 6.49 -35.50 33.67
N ASN A 40 7.71 -35.82 34.07
CA ASN A 40 8.82 -34.96 34.50
C ASN A 40 8.81 -33.55 33.87
N ILE A 41 8.54 -32.54 34.70
CA ILE A 41 8.77 -31.13 34.38
C ILE A 41 10.29 -30.89 34.36
N GLY A 42 10.89 -31.12 33.19
CA GLY A 42 12.26 -30.75 32.92
C GLY A 42 12.47 -29.24 33.10
N GLU A 43 13.51 -28.88 33.86
CA GLU A 43 13.93 -27.52 34.14
C GLU A 43 13.97 -26.65 32.88
N ARG A 44 13.36 -25.48 32.99
CA ARG A 44 13.32 -24.44 31.98
C ARG A 44 14.74 -23.89 31.79
N GLN A 45 15.44 -24.27 30.72
CA GLN A 45 16.67 -23.59 30.32
C GLN A 45 16.36 -22.11 30.03
N PRO A 46 17.19 -21.15 30.47
CA PRO A 46 17.03 -19.75 30.07
C PRO A 46 17.23 -19.64 28.56
N LEU A 47 16.35 -18.92 27.88
CA LEU A 47 16.60 -18.40 26.54
C LEU A 47 17.91 -17.62 26.58
N THR A 48 18.97 -18.18 25.99
CA THR A 48 20.14 -17.40 25.61
C THR A 48 19.65 -16.37 24.60
N GLU A 49 19.54 -15.14 25.07
CA GLU A 49 19.48 -13.93 24.27
C GLU A 49 20.57 -14.04 23.19
N LEU A 50 20.18 -14.11 21.92
CA LEU A 50 21.13 -13.96 20.82
C LEU A 50 21.62 -12.52 20.91
N GLU A 51 22.76 -12.31 21.59
CA GLU A 51 23.47 -11.04 21.56
C GLU A 51 23.57 -10.60 20.09
N PRO A 52 23.14 -9.38 19.75
CA PRO A 52 23.41 -8.82 18.44
C PRO A 52 24.91 -8.95 18.21
N SER A 53 25.32 -9.49 17.05
CA SER A 53 26.75 -9.49 16.71
C SER A 53 27.26 -8.06 16.85
N LYS A 54 28.38 -7.83 17.56
CA LYS A 54 28.99 -6.50 17.75
C LYS A 54 28.95 -5.60 16.51
N ASN A 55 29.08 -6.16 15.30
CA ASN A 55 28.95 -5.39 14.05
C ASN A 55 27.55 -4.81 13.79
N ARG A 56 26.46 -5.49 14.16
CA ARG A 56 25.07 -4.97 14.04
C ARG A 56 24.75 -3.92 15.10
N GLU A 57 25.30 -4.06 16.31
CA GLU A 57 25.23 -3.00 17.33
C GLU A 57 26.01 -1.77 16.85
N ASN A 58 27.24 -1.95 16.36
CA ASN A 58 28.05 -0.87 15.83
C ASN A 58 27.45 -0.21 14.57
N GLU A 59 26.81 -0.97 13.69
CA GLU A 59 26.07 -0.44 12.53
C GLU A 59 24.83 0.35 12.97
N ALA A 60 24.03 -0.20 13.89
CA ALA A 60 22.85 0.50 14.42
C ALA A 60 23.23 1.74 15.25
N GLU A 61 24.34 1.70 15.97
CA GLU A 61 24.85 2.79 16.79
C GLU A 61 25.49 3.89 15.92
N SER A 62 26.16 3.51 14.83
CA SER A 62 26.67 4.48 13.85
C SER A 62 25.56 5.14 13.04
N GLU A 63 24.53 4.40 12.61
CA GLU A 63 23.34 4.98 11.97
C GLU A 63 22.57 5.92 12.92
N LYS A 64 22.45 5.53 14.20
CA LYS A 64 21.81 6.36 15.23
C LYS A 64 22.61 7.65 15.50
N TYR A 65 23.94 7.57 15.59
CA TYR A 65 24.82 8.72 15.78
C TYR A 65 24.76 9.70 14.61
N VAL A 66 24.75 9.19 13.36
CA VAL A 66 24.61 10.02 12.16
C VAL A 66 23.24 10.70 12.12
N LEU A 67 22.18 10.00 12.52
CA LEU A 67 20.83 10.57 12.59
C LEU A 67 20.74 11.65 13.68
N GLU A 68 21.28 11.41 14.88
CA GLU A 68 21.32 12.38 15.97
C GLU A 68 22.10 13.64 15.58
N LYS A 69 23.26 13.49 14.93
CA LYS A 69 24.04 14.64 14.43
C LYS A 69 23.31 15.44 13.36
N LYS A 70 22.56 14.78 12.47
CA LYS A 70 21.70 15.46 11.48
C LYS A 70 20.52 16.18 12.11
N MET A 71 19.95 15.63 13.18
CA MET A 71 18.87 16.27 13.94
C MET A 71 19.38 17.48 14.72
N GLU A 72 20.55 17.40 15.36
CA GLU A 72 21.20 18.54 16.04
C GLU A 72 21.51 19.67 15.05
N ALA A 73 22.07 19.36 13.88
CA ALA A 73 22.36 20.35 12.85
C ALA A 73 21.08 21.03 12.33
N PHE A 74 19.99 20.28 12.16
CA PHE A 74 18.69 20.80 11.75
C PHE A 74 18.04 21.69 12.83
N GLU A 75 18.17 21.34 14.12
CA GLU A 75 17.67 22.17 15.22
C GLU A 75 18.45 23.48 15.37
N ILE A 76 19.75 23.48 15.04
CA ILE A 76 20.59 24.68 15.02
C ILE A 76 20.17 25.61 13.86
N GLU A 77 19.95 25.07 12.65
CA GLU A 77 19.40 25.84 11.52
C GLU A 77 18.02 26.45 11.82
N GLN A 78 17.21 25.79 12.66
CA GLN A 78 15.88 26.28 13.01
C GLN A 78 15.89 27.38 14.09
N LYS A 79 16.94 27.45 14.91
CA LYS A 79 17.10 28.45 15.99
C LYS A 79 17.77 29.74 15.52
N ASP A 80 18.71 29.64 14.59
CA ASP A 80 19.48 30.79 14.10
C ASP A 80 18.87 31.32 12.80
N GLY A 81 17.78 32.10 12.93
CA GLY A 81 17.13 32.76 11.80
C GLY A 81 18.11 33.55 10.92
N GLU A 82 18.03 33.30 9.61
CA GLU A 82 18.64 34.03 8.47
C GLU A 82 19.76 35.02 8.83
N GLY A 83 20.93 34.52 9.24
CA GLY A 83 21.97 35.45 9.74
C GLY A 83 23.38 34.93 9.99
N SER A 84 23.84 33.83 9.37
CA SER A 84 25.28 33.48 9.38
C SER A 84 25.66 32.51 8.25
N SER A 85 25.29 32.88 7.01
CA SER A 85 25.36 31.97 5.86
C SER A 85 26.78 31.70 5.31
N SER A 86 27.82 32.45 5.66
CA SER A 86 29.13 32.27 5.01
C SER A 86 30.12 31.42 5.81
N ILE A 87 30.07 31.48 7.15
CA ILE A 87 31.03 30.75 8.01
C ILE A 87 30.59 29.30 8.19
N LEU A 88 29.29 29.04 8.39
CA LEU A 88 28.75 27.69 8.46
C LEU A 88 28.88 26.94 7.13
N GLN A 89 28.71 27.63 6.00
CA GLN A 89 28.83 27.03 4.68
C GLN A 89 30.28 26.66 4.33
N GLN A 90 31.26 27.34 4.94
CA GLN A 90 32.68 27.07 4.77
C GLN A 90 33.17 25.94 5.70
N ILE A 91 32.68 25.89 6.94
CA ILE A 91 32.93 24.77 7.87
C ILE A 91 32.26 23.48 7.36
N MET A 92 31.04 23.58 6.81
CA MET A 92 30.33 22.44 6.23
C MET A 92 30.94 21.95 4.91
N SER A 93 31.68 22.78 4.16
CA SER A 93 32.37 22.30 2.95
C SER A 93 33.69 21.61 3.27
N GLU A 94 34.45 22.11 4.24
CA GLU A 94 35.75 21.53 4.59
C GLU A 94 35.60 20.18 5.31
N ASP A 95 34.58 20.01 6.17
CA ASP A 95 34.36 18.73 6.87
C ASP A 95 33.58 17.69 6.04
N MET A 96 32.87 18.08 4.99
CA MET A 96 32.03 17.16 4.19
C MET A 96 32.79 16.54 3.01
N ASP A 97 33.77 17.26 2.44
CA ASP A 97 34.64 16.72 1.39
C ASP A 97 35.59 15.63 1.94
N ASP A 98 36.08 15.79 3.18
CA ASP A 98 36.93 14.80 3.86
C ASP A 98 36.14 13.54 4.27
N LEU A 99 34.84 13.68 4.59
CA LEU A 99 33.95 12.55 4.90
C LEU A 99 33.52 11.77 3.65
N ASP A 100 33.43 12.41 2.48
CA ASP A 100 33.13 11.74 1.22
C ASP A 100 34.31 10.90 0.73
N GLU A 101 35.57 11.31 0.95
CA GLU A 101 36.76 10.49 0.63
C GLU A 101 36.92 9.30 1.60
N GLU A 102 36.66 9.49 2.90
CA GLU A 102 36.74 8.39 3.88
C GLU A 102 35.56 7.40 3.73
N ALA A 103 34.35 7.89 3.40
CA ALA A 103 33.19 7.06 3.10
C ALA A 103 33.32 6.32 1.77
N GLN A 104 33.91 6.92 0.73
CA GLN A 104 34.17 6.24 -0.55
C GLN A 104 35.30 5.21 -0.43
N GLY A 105 36.28 5.44 0.44
CA GLY A 105 37.30 4.45 0.80
C GLY A 105 36.74 3.23 1.54
N LEU A 106 35.80 3.43 2.46
CA LEU A 106 35.14 2.35 3.22
C LEU A 106 34.08 1.59 2.42
N LEU A 107 33.43 2.23 1.44
CA LEU A 107 32.46 1.57 0.55
C LEU A 107 33.14 0.71 -0.54
N ALA A 108 34.39 1.02 -0.91
CA ALA A 108 35.14 0.27 -1.91
C ALA A 108 35.61 -1.12 -1.44
N ASP A 109 35.69 -1.36 -0.13
CA ASP A 109 36.10 -2.64 0.46
C ASP A 109 34.94 -3.45 1.06
N SER A 110 33.72 -2.93 0.94
CA SER A 110 32.52 -3.69 1.27
C SER A 110 32.30 -4.76 0.19
N PRO A 111 32.39 -6.08 0.52
CA PRO A 111 32.02 -7.09 -0.45
C PRO A 111 30.55 -6.83 -0.82
N PRO A 112 30.17 -6.95 -2.11
CA PRO A 112 28.78 -6.79 -2.52
C PRO A 112 27.91 -7.60 -1.57
N PRO A 113 26.77 -7.07 -1.09
CA PRO A 113 25.95 -7.73 -0.08
C PRO A 113 25.80 -9.16 -0.54
N LYS A 114 26.42 -10.10 0.20
CA LYS A 114 26.45 -11.50 -0.18
C LYS A 114 25.00 -11.83 -0.43
N SER A 115 24.66 -12.10 -1.69
CA SER A 115 23.39 -12.66 -2.04
C SER A 115 23.32 -13.93 -1.20
N VAL A 116 22.59 -13.85 -0.08
CA VAL A 116 22.32 -15.02 0.72
C VAL A 116 21.55 -15.87 -0.25
N GLY A 117 22.24 -16.87 -0.80
CA GLY A 117 21.74 -17.79 -1.80
C GLY A 117 20.59 -18.57 -1.19
N LYS A 118 19.42 -17.94 -1.12
CA LYS A 118 18.17 -18.62 -0.94
C LYS A 118 17.86 -19.16 -2.32
N THR A 119 18.10 -20.45 -2.46
CA THR A 119 17.55 -21.27 -3.52
C THR A 119 16.12 -20.81 -3.82
N PHE A 120 15.90 -20.41 -5.07
CA PHE A 120 14.66 -19.81 -5.56
C PHE A 120 13.53 -20.86 -5.48
N CYS A 121 12.88 -20.99 -4.32
CA CYS A 121 11.74 -21.85 -4.14
C CYS A 121 10.46 -21.05 -4.35
N PHE A 122 9.84 -21.20 -5.52
CA PHE A 122 8.56 -20.57 -5.87
C PHE A 122 7.40 -21.00 -4.94
N CYS A 123 7.56 -22.11 -4.20
CA CYS A 123 6.54 -22.67 -3.32
C CYS A 123 6.60 -22.18 -1.85
N CYS A 124 7.66 -21.49 -1.42
CA CYS A 124 7.92 -21.31 0.02
C CYS A 124 8.10 -19.86 0.50
N GLU A 125 7.91 -18.83 -0.34
CA GLU A 125 7.94 -17.45 0.16
C GLU A 125 6.53 -17.07 0.64
N PRO A 126 6.29 -16.97 1.96
CA PRO A 126 4.98 -16.61 2.48
C PRO A 126 4.59 -15.21 2.00
N ALA A 127 3.31 -14.99 1.77
CA ALA A 127 2.80 -13.67 1.43
C ALA A 127 3.19 -12.64 2.50
N GLU A 128 3.75 -11.52 2.08
CA GLU A 128 4.20 -10.44 2.97
C GLU A 128 3.05 -9.43 3.16
N LYS A 129 2.89 -8.91 4.38
CA LYS A 129 1.90 -7.86 4.68
C LYS A 129 2.58 -6.51 4.74
N LEU A 130 2.02 -5.52 4.06
CA LEU A 130 2.44 -4.12 4.11
C LEU A 130 1.23 -3.27 4.54
N GLY A 131 1.14 -3.00 5.84
CA GLY A 131 -0.11 -2.50 6.42
C GLY A 131 -1.25 -3.47 6.15
N SER A 132 -2.34 -2.95 5.58
CA SER A 132 -3.51 -3.75 5.16
C SER A 132 -3.33 -4.40 3.78
N CYS A 133 -2.26 -4.09 3.05
CA CYS A 133 -1.96 -4.67 1.74
C CYS A 133 -1.29 -6.04 1.87
N THR A 134 -1.54 -6.91 0.90
CA THR A 134 -0.98 -8.27 0.80
C THR A 134 -0.11 -8.38 -0.44
N VAL A 135 1.15 -8.75 -0.28
CA VAL A 135 2.11 -9.01 -1.35
C VAL A 135 2.16 -10.52 -1.58
N PHE A 136 1.56 -10.98 -2.68
CA PHE A 136 1.48 -12.41 -3.02
C PHE A 136 2.63 -12.89 -3.90
N LEU A 137 3.45 -11.97 -4.42
CA LEU A 137 4.68 -12.28 -5.15
C LEU A 137 5.86 -11.44 -4.60
N PRO A 138 6.38 -11.73 -3.39
CA PRO A 138 7.37 -10.86 -2.73
C PRO A 138 8.65 -10.65 -3.55
N SER A 139 9.15 -11.72 -4.18
CA SER A 139 10.29 -11.64 -5.10
C SER A 139 10.05 -10.73 -6.32
N VAL A 140 8.86 -10.79 -6.93
CA VAL A 140 8.50 -9.93 -8.07
C VAL A 140 8.25 -8.49 -7.62
N PHE A 141 7.64 -8.33 -6.46
CA PHE A 141 7.35 -7.02 -5.87
C PHE A 141 8.64 -6.26 -5.59
N ARG A 142 9.63 -6.91 -4.96
CA ARG A 142 10.94 -6.28 -4.70
C ARG A 142 11.70 -5.94 -5.98
N ALA A 143 11.63 -6.79 -7.00
CA ALA A 143 12.37 -6.59 -8.25
C ALA A 143 11.70 -5.61 -9.24
N ARG A 144 10.36 -5.57 -9.29
CA ARG A 144 9.59 -4.88 -10.35
C ARG A 144 8.44 -4.01 -9.85
N GLY A 145 8.17 -4.00 -8.54
CA GLY A 145 7.03 -3.29 -7.96
C GLY A 145 5.69 -3.85 -8.43
N TRP A 146 5.57 -5.17 -8.61
CA TRP A 146 4.33 -5.82 -9.05
C TRP A 146 4.00 -7.03 -8.17
N GLY A 147 2.71 -7.31 -7.97
CA GLY A 147 2.24 -8.43 -7.17
C GLY A 147 1.80 -8.02 -5.75
N ILE A 148 1.28 -6.80 -5.62
CA ILE A 148 0.64 -6.31 -4.40
C ILE A 148 -0.87 -6.22 -4.61
N MET A 149 -1.64 -6.51 -3.55
CA MET A 149 -3.09 -6.44 -3.54
C MET A 149 -3.51 -5.66 -2.30
N GLY A 150 -4.22 -4.55 -2.46
CA GLY A 150 -4.67 -3.77 -1.32
C GLY A 150 -5.91 -4.37 -0.63
N PRO A 151 -6.46 -3.67 0.36
CA PRO A 151 -7.55 -4.18 1.21
C PRO A 151 -8.85 -4.46 0.43
N HIS A 152 -9.13 -3.69 -0.63
CA HIS A 152 -10.32 -3.85 -1.47
C HIS A 152 -10.06 -4.73 -2.70
N TRP A 153 -9.52 -5.93 -2.49
CA TRP A 153 -9.15 -6.86 -3.55
C TRP A 153 -10.28 -7.26 -4.50
N PHE A 154 -11.53 -7.11 -4.08
CA PHE A 154 -12.71 -7.40 -4.91
C PHE A 154 -12.94 -6.38 -6.02
N GLY A 155 -12.38 -5.17 -5.91
CA GLY A 155 -12.53 -4.10 -6.90
C GLY A 155 -12.14 -4.50 -8.31
N PRO A 156 -10.87 -4.89 -8.56
CA PRO A 156 -10.42 -5.26 -9.90
C PRO A 156 -11.19 -6.43 -10.54
N PRO A 157 -11.52 -7.52 -9.82
CA PRO A 157 -12.42 -8.55 -10.32
C PRO A 157 -13.80 -8.04 -10.73
N CYS A 158 -14.41 -7.16 -9.93
CA CYS A 158 -15.71 -6.54 -10.28
C CYS A 158 -15.61 -5.71 -11.57
N VAL A 159 -14.59 -4.85 -11.68
CA VAL A 159 -14.35 -4.03 -12.89
C VAL A 159 -14.09 -4.93 -14.11
N MET A 160 -13.31 -5.99 -13.95
CA MET A 160 -13.04 -6.97 -15.00
C MET A 160 -14.34 -7.64 -15.49
N GLY A 161 -15.25 -8.00 -14.58
CA GLY A 161 -16.56 -8.57 -14.94
C GLY A 161 -17.43 -7.60 -15.75
N VAL A 162 -17.45 -6.32 -15.37
CA VAL A 162 -18.18 -5.27 -16.12
C VAL A 162 -17.59 -5.09 -17.52
N ILE A 163 -16.25 -5.02 -17.64
CA ILE A 163 -15.58 -4.88 -18.93
C ILE A 163 -15.85 -6.10 -19.83
N LEU A 164 -15.71 -7.32 -19.30
CA LEU A 164 -15.92 -8.55 -20.08
C LEU A 164 -17.36 -8.68 -20.57
N SER A 165 -18.35 -8.36 -19.73
CA SER A 165 -19.76 -8.44 -20.10
C SER A 165 -20.11 -7.42 -21.19
N ALA A 166 -19.73 -6.15 -21.00
CA ALA A 166 -19.96 -5.10 -22.00
C ALA A 166 -19.22 -5.36 -23.32
N SER A 167 -17.95 -5.76 -23.26
CA SER A 167 -17.15 -6.10 -24.44
C SER A 167 -17.72 -7.30 -25.20
N SER A 168 -18.21 -8.32 -24.50
CA SER A 168 -18.83 -9.48 -25.16
C SER A 168 -20.03 -9.08 -26.02
N PHE A 169 -20.85 -8.15 -25.53
CA PHE A 169 -21.95 -7.57 -26.30
C PHE A 169 -21.43 -6.85 -27.55
N PHE A 170 -20.48 -5.93 -27.42
CA PHE A 170 -19.98 -5.15 -28.55
C PHE A 170 -19.20 -5.98 -29.57
N ILE A 171 -18.42 -6.97 -29.13
CA ILE A 171 -17.73 -7.92 -30.02
C ILE A 171 -18.76 -8.68 -30.86
N ARG A 172 -19.78 -9.26 -30.22
CA ARG A 172 -20.83 -10.00 -30.93
C ARG A 172 -21.65 -9.10 -31.84
N HIS A 173 -21.97 -7.88 -31.41
CA HIS A 173 -22.68 -6.90 -32.22
C HIS A 173 -21.85 -6.49 -33.45
N GLY A 174 -20.60 -6.10 -33.24
CA GLY A 174 -19.66 -5.70 -34.29
C GLY A 174 -19.45 -6.81 -35.31
N TRP A 175 -19.25 -8.04 -34.85
CA TRP A 175 -19.08 -9.21 -35.71
C TRP A 175 -20.28 -9.43 -36.64
N ASN A 176 -21.49 -9.37 -36.08
CA ASN A 176 -22.72 -9.70 -36.80
C ASN A 176 -23.26 -8.55 -37.67
N LYS A 177 -23.04 -7.29 -37.26
CA LYS A 177 -23.64 -6.11 -37.92
C LYS A 177 -22.68 -5.35 -38.82
N VAL A 178 -21.40 -5.31 -38.49
CA VAL A 178 -20.39 -4.54 -39.23
C VAL A 178 -19.45 -5.50 -39.98
N GLY A 179 -18.91 -6.49 -39.27
CA GLY A 179 -18.09 -7.56 -39.84
C GLY A 179 -17.06 -8.10 -38.85
N PRO A 180 -16.39 -9.22 -39.20
CA PRO A 180 -15.46 -9.91 -38.32
C PRO A 180 -14.26 -9.04 -37.91
N ILE A 181 -13.76 -8.18 -38.82
CA ILE A 181 -12.64 -7.27 -38.53
C ILE A 181 -12.97 -6.31 -37.37
N THR A 182 -14.19 -5.77 -37.33
CA THR A 182 -14.62 -4.91 -36.22
C THR A 182 -14.72 -5.69 -34.91
N GLY A 183 -15.20 -6.94 -34.97
CA GLY A 183 -15.22 -7.83 -33.81
C GLY A 183 -13.83 -8.16 -33.27
N THR A 184 -12.86 -8.45 -34.15
CA THR A 184 -11.48 -8.74 -33.74
C THR A 184 -10.78 -7.52 -33.14
N ILE A 185 -11.00 -6.32 -33.71
CA ILE A 185 -10.51 -5.06 -33.11
C ILE A 185 -11.07 -4.89 -31.68
N CYS A 186 -12.37 -5.11 -31.49
CA CYS A 186 -12.98 -5.03 -30.16
C CYS A 186 -12.37 -6.02 -29.17
N MET A 187 -12.08 -7.24 -29.62
CA MET A 187 -11.47 -8.29 -28.81
C MET A 187 -10.04 -7.90 -28.39
N LEU A 188 -9.19 -7.46 -29.32
CA LEU A 188 -7.82 -7.06 -29.02
C LEU A 188 -7.77 -5.84 -28.09
N TRP A 189 -8.64 -4.85 -28.31
CA TRP A 189 -8.72 -3.67 -27.45
C TRP A 189 -9.18 -4.04 -26.03
N THR A 190 -10.14 -4.96 -25.92
CA THR A 190 -10.59 -5.49 -24.61
C THR A 190 -9.43 -6.18 -23.88
N ILE A 191 -8.65 -7.02 -24.55
CA ILE A 191 -7.46 -7.67 -23.96
C ILE A 191 -6.46 -6.61 -23.46
N MET A 192 -6.20 -5.57 -24.25
CA MET A 192 -5.31 -4.47 -23.86
C MET A 192 -5.84 -3.72 -22.62
N ILE A 193 -7.14 -3.44 -22.54
CA ILE A 193 -7.76 -2.78 -21.38
C ILE A 193 -7.63 -3.65 -20.13
N LEU A 194 -7.88 -4.95 -20.23
CA LEU A 194 -7.71 -5.89 -19.12
C LEU A 194 -6.25 -5.95 -18.64
N TYR A 195 -5.29 -5.96 -19.58
CA TYR A 195 -3.88 -5.87 -19.24
C TYR A 195 -3.55 -4.57 -18.48
N LEU A 196 -4.09 -3.42 -18.91
CA LEU A 196 -3.89 -2.14 -18.23
C LEU A 196 -4.55 -2.11 -16.84
N LEU A 197 -5.75 -2.69 -16.70
CA LEU A 197 -6.45 -2.83 -15.41
C LEU A 197 -5.58 -3.62 -14.42
N VAL A 198 -5.10 -4.81 -14.82
CA VAL A 198 -4.24 -5.66 -14.00
C VAL A 198 -2.93 -4.94 -13.66
N ASN A 199 -2.31 -4.26 -14.62
CA ASN A 199 -1.08 -3.50 -14.36
C ASN A 199 -1.28 -2.30 -13.45
N SER A 200 -2.46 -1.68 -13.43
CA SER A 200 -2.79 -0.60 -12.53
C SER A 200 -3.09 -1.12 -11.13
N ALA A 201 -3.88 -2.18 -11.02
CA ALA A 201 -4.37 -2.72 -9.75
C ALA A 201 -3.26 -3.39 -8.92
N TYR A 202 -2.36 -4.14 -9.57
CA TYR A 202 -1.37 -4.97 -8.87
C TYR A 202 0.04 -4.37 -8.83
N ARG A 203 0.20 -3.12 -9.26
CA ARG A 203 1.48 -2.38 -9.22
C ARG A 203 1.61 -1.59 -7.94
N ASP A 204 2.83 -1.50 -7.43
CA ASP A 204 3.19 -0.67 -6.30
C ASP A 204 2.76 0.79 -6.56
N PRO A 205 1.88 1.37 -5.74
CA PRO A 205 1.52 2.79 -5.85
C PRO A 205 2.66 3.75 -5.48
N GLY A 206 3.74 3.23 -4.87
CA GLY A 206 4.83 3.99 -4.31
C GLY A 206 4.79 3.96 -2.78
N ILE A 207 4.66 2.77 -2.20
CA ILE A 207 4.68 2.60 -0.74
C ILE A 207 6.04 3.07 -0.21
N VAL A 208 6.01 3.99 0.76
CA VAL A 208 7.21 4.52 1.39
C VAL A 208 7.75 3.49 2.39
N LYS A 209 8.95 2.98 2.15
CA LYS A 209 9.64 2.03 3.04
C LYS A 209 10.40 2.78 4.13
N GLN A 210 10.50 2.18 5.32
CA GLN A 210 11.30 2.74 6.41
C GLN A 210 12.79 2.76 6.02
N GLY A 211 13.49 3.83 6.43
CA GLY A 211 14.93 3.98 6.24
C GLY A 211 15.40 4.36 4.82
N GLN A 212 14.49 4.58 3.86
CA GLN A 212 14.88 4.91 2.47
C GLN A 212 14.98 6.41 2.16
N GLU A 213 14.39 7.30 2.95
CA GLU A 213 14.36 8.73 2.64
C GLU A 213 15.18 9.54 3.66
N THR A 214 16.19 10.26 3.17
CA THR A 214 16.86 11.30 3.96
C THR A 214 15.88 12.46 4.17
N PRO A 215 15.59 12.87 5.41
CA PRO A 215 14.68 13.97 5.66
C PRO A 215 15.20 15.24 4.98
N THR A 216 14.39 15.81 4.09
CA THR A 216 14.61 17.17 3.56
C THR A 216 13.56 18.11 4.15
N LYS A 217 13.74 19.43 4.03
CA LYS A 217 12.80 20.44 4.59
C LYS A 217 11.32 20.28 4.19
N HIS A 218 11.04 19.46 3.18
CA HIS A 218 9.69 19.25 2.64
C HIS A 218 9.05 17.91 3.07
N HIS A 219 9.75 17.10 3.87
CA HIS A 219 9.18 15.87 4.41
C HIS A 219 8.32 16.17 5.64
N ARG A 220 7.22 15.43 5.79
CA ARG A 220 6.36 15.52 6.97
C ARG A 220 6.40 14.21 7.74
N TRP A 221 6.49 14.27 9.05
CA TRP A 221 6.45 13.07 9.87
C TRP A 221 5.05 12.45 9.89
N CYS A 222 4.97 11.12 9.73
CA CYS A 222 3.74 10.35 9.90
C CYS A 222 3.74 9.61 11.23
N GLU A 223 2.86 9.99 12.15
CA GLU A 223 2.76 9.33 13.45
C GLU A 223 2.29 7.87 13.40
N LEU A 224 1.53 7.50 12.37
CA LEU A 224 0.99 6.14 12.22
C LEU A 224 2.04 5.17 11.67
N CYS A 225 2.78 5.59 10.64
CA CYS A 225 3.82 4.75 10.03
C CYS A 225 5.20 4.90 10.67
N LYS A 226 5.38 5.89 11.57
CA LYS A 226 6.67 6.28 12.15
C LYS A 226 7.75 6.45 11.08
N ASN A 227 7.40 7.20 10.04
CA ASN A 227 8.27 7.47 8.90
C ASN A 227 8.02 8.86 8.32
N TYR A 228 9.01 9.41 7.65
CA TYR A 228 8.88 10.66 6.89
C TYR A 228 8.10 10.41 5.59
N GLN A 229 7.11 11.26 5.34
CA GLN A 229 6.36 11.30 4.09
C GLN A 229 7.13 12.16 3.08
N PRO A 230 7.38 11.67 1.85
CA PRO A 230 8.00 12.46 0.80
C PRO A 230 7.14 13.67 0.42
N PRO A 231 7.69 14.64 -0.33
CA PRO A 231 6.90 15.73 -0.89
C PRO A 231 5.70 15.20 -1.68
N LYS A 232 4.50 15.70 -1.37
CA LYS A 232 3.20 15.23 -1.90
C LYS A 232 2.82 13.80 -1.49
N GLY A 233 3.55 13.17 -0.57
CA GLY A 233 3.16 11.92 0.06
C GLY A 233 2.10 12.13 1.15
N ALA A 234 1.31 11.09 1.38
CA ALA A 234 0.31 11.06 2.46
C ALA A 234 0.10 9.62 2.96
N HIS A 235 -0.41 9.51 4.19
CA HIS A 235 -0.86 8.25 4.75
C HIS A 235 -2.25 7.89 4.22
N CYS A 236 -2.43 6.67 3.72
CA CYS A 236 -3.73 6.14 3.35
C CYS A 236 -4.29 5.29 4.51
N PRO A 237 -5.41 5.68 5.15
CA PRO A 237 -6.00 4.94 6.25
C PRO A 237 -6.45 3.52 5.87
N ASP A 238 -6.99 3.33 4.67
CA ASP A 238 -7.48 2.03 4.21
C ASP A 238 -6.32 1.02 4.07
N CYS A 239 -5.23 1.44 3.43
CA CYS A 239 -4.05 0.61 3.21
C CYS A 239 -3.11 0.56 4.43
N ASN A 240 -3.27 1.49 5.39
CA ASN A 240 -2.40 1.68 6.56
C ASN A 240 -0.90 1.81 6.20
N VAL A 241 -0.60 2.58 5.16
CA VAL A 241 0.76 2.84 4.67
C VAL A 241 0.87 4.27 4.12
N CYS A 242 2.08 4.83 4.15
CA CYS A 242 2.39 6.07 3.44
C CYS A 242 2.65 5.79 1.96
N ILE A 243 2.07 6.62 1.09
CA ILE A 243 2.22 6.53 -0.36
C ILE A 243 2.90 7.80 -0.88
N ALA A 244 3.94 7.64 -1.68
CA ALA A 244 4.62 8.75 -2.35
C ALA A 244 3.77 9.31 -3.49
N GLY A 245 3.63 10.65 -3.53
CA GLY A 245 2.76 11.32 -4.50
C GLY A 245 1.33 10.77 -4.47
N PHE A 246 0.78 10.63 -3.26
CA PHE A 246 -0.56 10.08 -3.04
C PHE A 246 -1.61 10.94 -3.76
N ASP A 247 -2.47 10.28 -4.53
CA ASP A 247 -3.62 10.89 -5.20
C ASP A 247 -4.92 10.51 -4.46
N HIS A 248 -5.26 9.22 -4.46
CA HIS A 248 -6.42 8.69 -3.74
C HIS A 248 -6.33 7.18 -3.50
N HIS A 249 -7.18 6.67 -2.62
CA HIS A 249 -7.46 5.23 -2.54
C HIS A 249 -8.58 4.87 -3.52
N CYS A 250 -8.30 3.99 -4.50
CA CYS A 250 -9.29 3.60 -5.49
C CYS A 250 -9.85 2.21 -5.18
N VAL A 251 -11.08 2.17 -4.65
CA VAL A 251 -11.78 0.91 -4.32
C VAL A 251 -11.92 0.01 -5.55
N TRP A 252 -12.08 0.59 -6.74
CA TRP A 252 -12.20 -0.14 -8.01
C TRP A 252 -10.89 -0.78 -8.46
N MET A 253 -9.75 -0.18 -8.12
CA MET A 253 -8.42 -0.76 -8.36
C MET A 253 -7.95 -1.64 -7.20
N GLY A 254 -8.66 -1.59 -6.07
CA GLY A 254 -8.29 -2.30 -4.85
C GLY A 254 -6.98 -1.83 -4.24
N CYS A 255 -6.46 -0.66 -4.65
CA CYS A 255 -5.17 -0.14 -4.23
C CYS A 255 -5.15 1.40 -4.28
N CYS A 256 -4.13 2.00 -3.68
CA CYS A 256 -3.89 3.43 -3.82
C CYS A 256 -3.46 3.76 -5.25
N ILE A 257 -3.76 4.98 -5.68
CA ILE A 257 -3.14 5.62 -6.83
C ILE A 257 -2.10 6.60 -6.28
N GLY A 258 -0.87 6.44 -6.72
CA GLY A 258 0.27 7.23 -6.30
C GLY A 258 1.30 7.39 -7.42
N LYS A 259 2.43 7.99 -7.09
CA LYS A 259 3.49 8.35 -8.07
C LYS A 259 3.88 7.18 -8.99
N SER A 260 3.97 5.96 -8.46
CA SER A 260 4.54 4.82 -9.18
C SER A 260 3.55 4.06 -10.08
N ASN A 261 2.23 4.23 -9.89
CA ASN A 261 1.20 3.59 -10.72
C ASN A 261 0.25 4.57 -11.44
N PHE A 262 0.38 5.88 -11.20
CA PHE A 262 -0.45 6.92 -11.81
C PHE A 262 -0.50 6.86 -13.34
N ARG A 263 0.64 6.53 -13.98
CA ARG A 263 0.72 6.41 -15.44
C ARG A 263 -0.15 5.25 -15.95
N GLN A 264 -0.07 4.09 -15.33
CA GLN A 264 -0.85 2.90 -15.72
C GLN A 264 -2.35 3.15 -15.49
N PHE A 265 -2.69 3.77 -14.35
CA PHE A 265 -4.05 4.18 -14.05
C PHE A 265 -4.60 5.17 -15.09
N SER A 266 -3.81 6.17 -15.48
CA SER A 266 -4.22 7.14 -16.50
C SER A 266 -4.40 6.51 -17.88
N LEU A 267 -3.48 5.63 -18.28
CA LEU A 267 -3.59 4.89 -19.55
C LEU A 267 -4.80 3.96 -19.59
N PHE A 268 -5.10 3.26 -18.49
CA PHE A 268 -6.33 2.49 -18.36
C PHE A 268 -7.55 3.39 -18.58
N ASN A 269 -7.62 4.53 -17.88
CA ASN A 269 -8.74 5.46 -17.95
C ASN A 269 -8.99 6.01 -19.36
N ILE A 270 -7.93 6.49 -20.01
CA ILE A 270 -8.01 7.01 -21.37
C ILE A 270 -8.42 5.89 -22.34
N SER A 271 -7.84 4.70 -22.20
CA SER A 271 -8.10 3.58 -23.12
C SER A 271 -9.55 3.11 -23.07
N TRP A 272 -10.15 2.96 -21.89
CA TRP A 272 -11.54 2.51 -21.80
C TRP A 272 -12.53 3.57 -22.30
N LEU A 273 -12.25 4.86 -22.09
CA LEU A 273 -13.06 5.95 -22.64
C LEU A 273 -13.03 5.98 -24.17
N LEU A 274 -11.84 5.84 -24.76
CA LEU A 274 -11.69 5.75 -26.22
C LEU A 274 -12.38 4.51 -26.79
N TYR A 275 -12.25 3.38 -26.12
CA TYR A 275 -12.92 2.14 -26.52
C TYR A 275 -14.44 2.26 -26.45
N LEU A 276 -14.97 2.83 -25.37
CA LEU A 276 -16.41 3.09 -25.23
C LEU A 276 -16.91 4.02 -26.33
N GLY A 277 -16.19 5.12 -26.62
CA GLY A 277 -16.48 6.02 -27.73
C GLY A 277 -16.52 5.29 -29.07
N TYR A 278 -15.53 4.45 -29.35
CA TYR A 278 -15.49 3.60 -30.54
C TYR A 278 -16.70 2.65 -30.62
N CYS A 279 -17.04 1.97 -29.52
CA CYS A 279 -18.17 1.05 -29.47
C CYS A 279 -19.52 1.75 -29.70
N VAL A 280 -19.72 2.92 -29.09
CA VAL A 280 -20.97 3.68 -29.24
C VAL A 280 -21.07 4.28 -30.64
N VAL A 281 -20.04 4.99 -31.10
CA VAL A 281 -20.09 5.74 -32.36
C VAL A 281 -19.95 4.81 -33.56
N TRP A 282 -18.92 3.97 -33.60
CA TRP A 282 -18.65 3.11 -34.76
C TRP A 282 -19.48 1.83 -34.73
N VAL A 283 -19.38 1.04 -33.65
CA VAL A 283 -19.96 -0.31 -33.62
C VAL A 283 -21.49 -0.26 -33.57
N SER A 284 -22.07 0.69 -32.84
CA SER A 284 -23.52 0.74 -32.62
C SER A 284 -24.28 1.64 -33.60
N VAL A 285 -23.62 2.69 -34.13
CA VAL A 285 -24.28 3.69 -34.99
C VAL A 285 -23.75 3.65 -36.43
N LEU A 286 -22.53 4.13 -36.68
CA LEU A 286 -22.05 4.38 -38.04
C LEU A 286 -21.83 3.10 -38.85
N GLY A 287 -21.17 2.09 -38.27
CA GLY A 287 -20.88 0.83 -38.92
C GLY A 287 -22.14 0.12 -39.43
N PRO A 288 -23.15 -0.12 -38.58
CA PRO A 288 -24.40 -0.73 -39.03
C PRO A 288 -25.11 0.06 -40.13
N ILE A 289 -25.08 1.39 -40.12
CA ILE A 289 -25.69 2.23 -41.17
C ILE A 289 -24.96 2.02 -42.50
N ILE A 290 -23.64 2.14 -42.51
CA ILE A 290 -22.82 2.05 -43.73
C ILE A 290 -22.91 0.66 -44.37
N PHE A 291 -22.81 -0.40 -43.57
CA PHE A 291 -22.79 -1.78 -44.09
C PHE A 291 -24.18 -2.35 -44.37
N ARG A 292 -25.26 -1.75 -43.83
CA ARG A 292 -26.63 -2.06 -44.28
C ARG A 292 -26.88 -1.60 -45.72
N HIS A 293 -26.38 -0.42 -46.09
CA HIS A 293 -26.57 0.11 -47.44
C HIS A 293 -25.86 -0.68 -48.54
N LYS A 294 -24.82 -1.45 -48.22
CA LYS A 294 -24.10 -2.28 -49.21
C LYS A 294 -24.77 -3.61 -49.53
N LYS A 295 -25.80 -4.01 -48.77
CA LYS A 295 -26.51 -5.30 -48.95
C LYS A 295 -27.77 -5.20 -49.82
N HIS A 296 -28.18 -3.99 -50.19
CA HIS A 296 -29.27 -3.70 -51.13
C HIS A 296 -28.68 -3.16 -52.42
#